data_AF-A0A2P5K5Z1-F1
#
_entry.id   AF-A0A2P5K5Z1-F1
#
_cell.length_a   1.000
_cell.length_b   1.000
_cell.length_c   1.000
_cell.angle_alpha   90.00
_cell.angle_beta   90.00
_cell.angle_gamma   90.00
#
_symmetry.space_group_name_H-M   'P 1'
#
loop_
_entity.id
_entity.type
_entity.pdbx_description
1 polymer ?
#
loop_
_entity_poly.entity_id
_entity_poly.type
_entity_poly.pdbx_seq_one_letter_code
_entity_poly.pdbx_strand_id
1 'polypeptide(L)'
;MHLKIPDGRGFKSLRARLLFIQGMNVIMNNSGNFSLLDHQLIPHHMVLSEKEAAQVLKEFSSLQPIEKEQLPKIKSTDPVIMEIGAKVGDIIKIIRKSQTAGEGEFYRLVIE
;
A
#
# COMPACT_ATOMS: atom_id res chain seq x y z
N MET A 1 -39.59 -2.42 4.07
CA MET A 1 -38.90 -2.64 5.36
C MET A 1 -38.75 -1.31 6.08
N HIS A 2 -39.46 -1.10 7.19
CA HIS A 2 -39.35 0.12 8.01
C HIS A 2 -38.11 -0.01 8.91
N LEU A 3 -37.02 0.73 8.63
CA LEU A 3 -35.93 0.86 9.58
C LEU A 3 -36.44 1.67 10.79
N LYS A 4 -36.68 0.99 11.91
CA LYS A 4 -36.95 1.62 13.21
C LYS A 4 -35.62 1.98 13.86
N ILE A 5 -35.52 3.21 14.36
CA ILE A 5 -34.48 3.64 15.30
C ILE A 5 -34.67 2.83 16.60
N PRO A 6 -33.60 2.51 17.37
CA PRO A 6 -33.70 1.77 18.65
C PRO A 6 -34.76 2.29 19.64
N ASP A 7 -35.12 3.57 19.55
CA ASP A 7 -36.09 4.25 20.43
C ASP A 7 -37.56 4.18 19.98
N GLY A 8 -37.89 3.43 18.92
CA GLY A 8 -39.27 3.15 18.48
C GLY A 8 -40.10 4.34 17.96
N ARG A 9 -39.59 5.57 18.04
CA ARG A 9 -40.25 6.78 17.50
C ARG A 9 -39.90 6.97 16.01
N GLY A 10 -40.92 6.96 15.15
CA GLY A 10 -40.77 7.22 13.71
C GLY A 10 -40.38 8.67 13.39
N PHE A 11 -39.71 8.90 12.26
CA PHE A 11 -39.35 10.25 11.81
C PHE A 11 -40.61 11.07 11.48
N LYS A 12 -40.79 12.20 12.16
CA LYS A 12 -41.96 13.10 11.99
C LYS A 12 -41.94 13.94 10.70
N SER A 13 -40.85 13.91 9.92
CA SER A 13 -40.76 14.65 8.67
C SER A 13 -39.89 13.94 7.62
N LEU A 14 -40.25 14.08 6.34
CA LEU A 14 -39.47 13.58 5.20
C LEU A 14 -38.06 14.17 5.18
N ARG A 15 -37.91 15.43 5.61
CA ARG A 15 -36.61 16.10 5.77
C ARG A 15 -35.73 15.42 6.83
N ALA A 16 -36.28 15.09 8.00
CA ALA A 16 -35.54 14.41 9.06
C ALA A 16 -35.12 12.99 8.64
N ARG A 17 -35.99 12.29 7.90
CA ARG A 17 -35.66 10.98 7.32
C ARG A 17 -34.52 11.08 6.29
N LEU A 18 -34.54 12.08 5.42
CA LEU A 18 -33.49 12.31 4.43
C LEU A 18 -32.15 12.67 5.09
N LEU A 19 -32.15 13.57 6.08
CA LEU A 19 -30.96 13.95 6.85
C LEU A 19 -30.36 12.77 7.62
N PHE A 20 -31.20 11.88 8.18
CA PHE A 20 -30.74 10.67 8.85
C PHE A 20 -30.14 9.66 7.88
N ILE A 21 -30.76 9.43 6.72
CA ILE A 21 -30.22 8.55 5.67
C ILE A 21 -28.90 9.11 5.12
N GLN A 22 -28.84 10.43 4.91
CA GLN A 22 -27.61 11.12 4.50
C GLN A 22 -26.51 10.97 5.57
N GLY A 23 -26.85 11.13 6.85
CA GLY A 23 -25.93 10.89 7.97
C GLY A 23 -25.47 9.44 8.07
N MET A 24 -26.36 8.46 7.85
CA MET A 24 -25.98 7.04 7.82
C MET A 24 -25.05 6.71 6.64
N ASN A 25 -25.27 7.29 5.46
CA ASN A 25 -24.33 7.16 4.34
C ASN A 25 -22.96 7.76 4.67
N VAL A 26 -22.90 8.87 5.40
CA VAL A 26 -21.63 9.45 5.87
C VAL A 26 -20.92 8.52 6.86
N ILE A 27 -21.67 7.88 7.78
CA ILE A 27 -21.10 6.94 8.76
C ILE A 27 -20.64 5.63 8.10
N MET A 28 -21.38 5.11 7.11
CA MET A 28 -21.00 3.88 6.39
C MET A 28 -19.85 4.10 5.40
N ASN A 29 -19.69 5.31 4.87
CA ASN A 29 -18.59 5.65 3.96
C ASN A 29 -17.29 6.00 4.69
N ASN A 30 -17.29 6.06 6.03
CA ASN A 30 -16.11 6.32 6.85
C ASN A 30 -15.62 5.05 7.56
N SER A 31 -15.63 3.91 6.85
CA SER A 31 -14.59 2.90 7.07
C SER A 31 -13.27 3.57 6.71
N GLY A 32 -12.56 4.08 7.73
CA GLY A 32 -11.32 4.83 7.55
C GLY A 32 -10.41 4.11 6.56
N ASN A 33 -10.18 4.75 5.41
CA ASN A 33 -9.23 4.29 4.41
C ASN A 33 -7.83 4.43 5.01
N PHE A 34 -7.43 3.48 5.84
CA PHE A 34 -6.06 3.34 6.28
C PHE A 34 -5.30 2.68 5.13
N SER A 35 -4.62 3.48 4.30
CA SER A 35 -3.65 2.96 3.34
C SER A 35 -2.48 2.39 4.14
N LEU A 36 -2.02 1.16 3.83
CA LEU A 36 -0.92 0.57 4.59
C LEU A 36 0.36 1.39 4.39
N LEU A 37 0.49 2.03 3.22
CA LEU A 37 1.59 2.93 2.88
C LEU A 37 1.70 4.17 3.77
N ASP A 38 0.62 4.57 4.47
CA ASP A 38 0.62 5.74 5.35
C ASP A 38 1.22 5.44 6.74
N HIS A 39 1.54 4.17 7.02
CA HIS A 39 2.10 3.78 8.30
C HIS A 39 3.57 4.16 8.42
N GLN A 40 3.92 4.87 9.50
CA GLN A 40 5.29 5.36 9.77
C GLN A 40 6.38 4.26 9.73
N LEU A 41 6.02 3.01 10.02
CA LEU A 41 6.96 1.87 10.03
C LEU A 41 7.16 1.25 8.64
N ILE A 42 6.32 1.58 7.66
CA ILE A 42 6.42 1.06 6.30
C ILE A 42 7.30 2.01 5.48
N PRO A 43 8.49 1.57 5.02
CA PRO A 43 9.34 2.41 4.18
C PRO A 43 8.67 2.66 2.81
N HIS A 44 9.20 3.62 2.05
CA HIS A 44 8.66 3.88 0.71
C HIS A 44 9.12 2.79 -0.26
N HIS A 45 8.15 2.19 -0.97
CA HIS A 45 8.39 1.14 -1.97
C HIS A 45 8.06 1.68 -3.36
N MET A 46 8.93 1.42 -4.34
CA MET A 46 8.77 1.83 -5.73
C MET A 46 9.13 0.69 -6.66
N VAL A 47 8.31 0.45 -7.69
CA VAL A 47 8.61 -0.52 -8.74
C VAL A 47 9.59 0.11 -9.72
N LEU A 48 10.69 -0.59 -10.01
CA LEU A 48 11.66 -0.15 -11.01
C LEU A 48 11.25 -0.59 -12.40
N SER A 49 11.55 0.25 -13.39
CA SER A 49 11.49 -0.17 -14.79
C SER A 49 12.61 -1.17 -15.11
N GLU A 50 12.44 -1.97 -16.17
CA GLU A 50 13.46 -2.95 -16.60
C GLU A 50 14.84 -2.30 -16.86
N LYS A 51 14.85 -1.06 -17.37
CA LYS A 51 16.08 -0.31 -17.65
C LYS A 51 16.80 0.08 -16.37
N GLU A 52 16.07 0.65 -15.42
CA GLU A 52 16.61 1.05 -14.11
C GLU A 52 17.08 -0.18 -13.33
N ALA A 53 16.29 -1.26 -13.34
CA ALA A 53 16.66 -2.52 -12.73
C ALA A 53 17.98 -3.07 -13.31
N ALA A 54 18.14 -3.06 -14.64
CA ALA A 54 19.37 -3.50 -15.29
C ALA A 54 20.57 -2.60 -14.94
N GLN A 55 20.35 -1.31 -14.75
CA GLN A 55 21.40 -0.37 -14.33
C GLN A 55 21.80 -0.63 -12.88
N VAL A 56 20.84 -0.77 -11.97
CA VAL A 56 21.09 -1.07 -10.55
C VAL A 56 21.86 -2.38 -10.40
N LEU A 57 21.48 -3.44 -11.12
CA LEU A 57 22.18 -4.73 -11.08
C LEU A 57 23.64 -4.65 -11.56
N LYS A 58 23.96 -3.73 -12.46
CA LYS A 58 25.34 -3.45 -12.90
C LYS A 58 26.10 -2.62 -11.87
N GLU A 59 25.47 -1.63 -11.27
CA GLU A 59 26.08 -0.74 -10.28
C GLU A 59 26.35 -1.43 -8.93
N PHE A 60 25.51 -2.39 -8.55
CA PHE A 60 25.60 -3.06 -7.24
C PHE A 60 26.87 -3.90 -7.05
N SER A 61 27.54 -4.28 -8.14
CA SER A 61 28.79 -5.02 -8.08
C SER A 61 29.67 -4.69 -9.26
N SER A 62 30.59 -3.73 -9.04
CA SER A 62 31.61 -3.34 -10.00
C SER A 62 32.56 -4.47 -10.42
N LEU A 63 32.56 -5.60 -9.71
CA LEU A 63 33.40 -6.77 -9.98
C LEU A 63 32.70 -7.84 -10.83
N GLN A 64 31.40 -8.10 -10.61
CA GLN A 64 30.58 -8.99 -11.42
C GLN A 64 29.10 -8.57 -11.36
N PRO A 65 28.35 -8.60 -12.48
CA PRO A 65 26.91 -8.33 -12.45
C PRO A 65 26.20 -9.34 -11.53
N ILE A 66 25.39 -8.82 -10.60
CA ILE A 66 24.54 -9.66 -9.75
C ILE A 66 23.32 -10.10 -10.55
N GLU A 67 22.94 -11.36 -10.43
CA GLU A 67 21.70 -11.85 -11.04
C GLU A 67 20.50 -11.49 -10.18
N LYS A 68 19.33 -11.29 -10.83
CA LYS A 68 18.08 -10.93 -10.15
C LYS A 68 17.76 -11.89 -8.99
N GLU A 69 18.10 -13.17 -9.16
CA GLU A 69 17.83 -14.26 -8.22
C GLU A 69 18.63 -14.17 -6.92
N GLN A 70 19.74 -13.45 -6.93
CA GLN A 70 20.61 -13.21 -5.77
C GLN A 70 20.09 -12.06 -4.90
N LEU A 71 19.15 -11.25 -5.40
CA LEU A 71 18.51 -10.22 -4.60
C LEU A 71 17.64 -10.86 -3.50
N PRO A 72 17.51 -10.20 -2.33
CA PRO A 72 16.54 -10.60 -1.33
C PRO A 72 15.13 -10.68 -1.93
N LYS A 73 14.40 -11.75 -1.63
CA LYS A 73 13.11 -12.07 -2.25
C LYS A 73 11.95 -11.53 -1.42
N ILE A 74 10.88 -11.10 -2.08
CA ILE A 74 9.61 -10.72 -1.45
C ILE A 74 8.46 -11.42 -2.18
N LYS A 75 7.43 -11.86 -1.45
CA LYS A 75 6.30 -12.57 -2.05
C LYS A 75 5.34 -11.58 -2.71
N SER A 76 4.72 -11.99 -3.80
CA SER A 76 3.62 -11.25 -4.43
C SER A 76 2.37 -11.18 -3.55
N THR A 77 2.25 -12.08 -2.57
CA THR A 77 1.17 -12.09 -1.58
C THR A 77 1.34 -11.03 -0.48
N ASP A 78 2.46 -10.30 -0.45
CA ASP A 78 2.67 -9.28 0.58
C ASP A 78 1.75 -8.06 0.33
N PRO A 79 1.08 -7.51 1.37
CA PRO A 79 0.14 -6.40 1.23
C PRO A 79 0.73 -5.17 0.54
N VAL A 80 1.99 -4.85 0.80
CA VAL A 80 2.65 -3.68 0.20
C VAL A 80 2.85 -3.89 -1.30
N ILE A 81 3.13 -5.13 -1.70
CA ILE A 81 3.33 -5.51 -3.11
C ILE A 81 2.02 -5.42 -3.90
N MET A 82 0.92 -5.87 -3.28
CA MET A 82 -0.41 -5.72 -3.85
C MET A 82 -0.82 -4.26 -4.00
N GLU A 83 -0.46 -3.40 -3.04
CA GLU A 83 -0.81 -1.98 -3.06
C GLU A 83 0.00 -1.19 -4.10
N ILE A 84 1.29 -1.49 -4.29
CA ILE A 84 2.11 -0.87 -5.35
C ILE A 84 1.89 -1.48 -6.75
N GLY A 85 1.19 -2.61 -6.84
CA GLY A 85 0.86 -3.27 -8.11
C GLY A 85 2.04 -3.95 -8.80
N ALA A 86 3.07 -4.38 -8.06
CA ALA A 86 4.21 -5.10 -8.61
C ALA A 86 3.87 -6.56 -8.96
N LYS A 87 4.52 -7.09 -10.01
CA LYS A 87 4.32 -8.45 -10.50
C LYS A 87 5.51 -9.33 -10.18
N VAL A 88 5.30 -10.65 -10.25
CA VAL A 88 6.37 -11.65 -10.12
C VAL A 88 7.45 -11.38 -11.18
N GLY A 89 8.70 -11.29 -10.76
CA GLY A 89 9.84 -10.95 -11.60
C GLY A 89 10.26 -9.47 -11.57
N ASP A 90 9.43 -8.58 -11.01
CA ASP A 90 9.77 -7.17 -10.85
C ASP A 90 10.78 -6.96 -9.71
N ILE A 91 11.58 -5.89 -9.84
CA ILE A 91 12.50 -5.44 -8.79
C ILE A 91 11.92 -4.19 -8.15
N ILE A 92 11.87 -4.22 -6.82
CA ILE A 92 11.35 -3.12 -6.02
C ILE A 92 12.50 -2.43 -5.32
N LYS A 93 12.50 -1.10 -5.41
CA LYS A 93 13.34 -0.21 -4.64
C LYS A 93 12.63 0.17 -3.35
N ILE A 94 13.33 0.01 -2.23
CA ILE A 94 12.86 0.33 -0.89
C ILE A 94 13.76 1.43 -0.35
N ILE A 95 13.18 2.59 -0.07
CA ILE A 95 13.88 3.74 0.50
C ILE A 95 13.51 3.80 1.98
N ARG A 96 14.48 3.51 2.84
CA ARG A 96 14.30 3.62 4.29
C ARG A 96 15.14 4.76 4.85
N LYS A 97 14.54 5.56 5.72
CA LYS A 97 15.29 6.54 6.52
C LYS A 97 15.98 5.81 7.67
N SER A 98 17.30 5.84 7.67
CA SER A 98 18.12 5.30 8.76
C SER A 98 18.59 6.43 9.66
N GLN A 99 18.45 6.26 10.97
CA GLN A 99 18.89 7.25 11.94
C GLN A 99 20.41 7.47 11.91
N THR A 100 21.19 6.48 11.46
CA THR A 100 22.65 6.53 11.41
C THR A 100 23.23 6.95 10.07
N ALA A 101 22.53 6.67 8.97
CA ALA A 101 23.04 6.83 7.60
C ALA A 101 22.20 7.78 6.73
N GLY A 102 21.16 8.41 7.29
CA GLY A 102 20.24 9.27 6.56
C GLY A 102 19.23 8.45 5.75
N GLU A 103 19.58 8.07 4.53
CA GLU A 103 18.71 7.32 3.62
C GLU A 103 19.45 6.11 3.05
N GLY A 104 18.81 4.94 3.12
CA GLY A 104 19.33 3.69 2.61
C GLY A 104 18.41 3.11 1.55
N GLU A 105 18.99 2.78 0.39
CA GLU A 105 18.28 2.13 -0.72
C GLU A 105 18.49 0.62 -0.67
N PHE A 106 17.40 -0.13 -0.76
CA PHE A 106 17.40 -1.59 -0.78
C PHE A 106 16.63 -2.09 -1.99
N TYR A 107 17.08 -3.18 -2.58
CA TYR A 107 16.45 -3.77 -3.76
C TYR A 107 16.00 -5.19 -3.46
N ARG A 108 14.77 -5.53 -3.86
CA ARG A 108 14.18 -6.87 -3.66
C ARG A 108 13.51 -7.39 -4.92
N LEU A 109 13.59 -8.70 -5.15
CA LEU A 109 12.93 -9.38 -6.26
C LEU A 109 11.57 -9.94 -5.82
N VAL A 110 10.51 -9.67 -6.60
CA VAL A 110 9.19 -10.27 -6.36
C VAL A 110 9.16 -11.71 -6.86
N ILE A 111 8.78 -12.61 -5.97
CA ILE A 111 8.53 -14.03 -6.24
C ILE A 111 7.08 -14.39 -5.92
N GLU A 112 6.62 -15.55 -6.38
CA GLU A 112 5.30 -16.10 -6.04
C GLU A 112 5.20 -16.53 -4.56
#